data_AF-A0A401G8Q1-F1
#
_entry.id   AF-A0A401G8Q1-F1
#
_cell.length_a   1.000
_cell.length_b   1.000
_cell.length_c   1.000
_cell.angle_alpha   90.00
_cell.angle_beta   90.00
_cell.angle_gamma   90.00
#
_symmetry.space_group_name_H-M   'P 1'
#
loop_
_entity.id
_entity.type
_entity.pdbx_description
1 polymer ?
#
loop_
_entity_poly.entity_id
_entity_poly.type
_entity_poly.pdbx_seq_one_letter_code
_entity_poly.pdbx_strand_id
1 'polypeptide(L)'
;MSNQDISEDRSDDILRSLAGSPSHKAESYYELKGKGLPRLSSAFANAQFLPEELEDYVTILVDIADVLGIDDLSFSSFSNAICSLSSEELSLKRSSLRMQYAQDELLAHLASAEHLESLTQKWIKTIQAEPDPNASVSALERRKAALFAKAKEYQAELDAIMSQMPETPPVTATQLHALHKELKVKEQQLKEKRARVEAFQGVPPNLELARHELRNARDEQMKLIQLRERLLDRMASGMN
;
A
#
# COMPACT_ATOMS: atom_id res chain seq x y z
N MET A 1 18.34 -44.87 -6.56
CA MET A 1 16.93 -44.86 -6.12
C MET A 1 16.74 -43.54 -5.37
N SER A 2 16.64 -42.35 -5.98
CA SER A 2 15.78 -41.81 -7.06
C SER A 2 14.29 -41.94 -6.78
N ASN A 3 13.72 -40.86 -6.22
CA ASN A 3 12.35 -40.33 -6.31
C ASN A 3 12.46 -38.85 -5.83
N GLN A 4 12.65 -37.84 -6.71
CA GLN A 4 11.63 -37.06 -7.43
C GLN A 4 10.53 -36.55 -6.49
N ASP A 5 10.50 -35.30 -6.00
CA ASP A 5 10.55 -33.95 -6.63
C ASP A 5 9.50 -33.70 -7.71
N ILE A 6 8.21 -33.70 -7.35
CA ILE A 6 7.15 -33.00 -8.12
C ILE A 6 5.96 -32.67 -7.19
N SER A 7 5.92 -31.50 -6.52
CA SER A 7 4.66 -31.00 -5.92
C SER A 7 4.59 -29.51 -5.53
N GLU A 8 5.28 -28.58 -6.21
CA GLU A 8 5.13 -27.14 -5.91
C GLU A 8 4.65 -26.26 -7.08
N ASP A 9 4.54 -26.81 -8.29
CA ASP A 9 4.35 -25.99 -9.50
C ASP A 9 2.88 -25.86 -9.98
N ARG A 10 1.89 -26.09 -9.10
CA ARG A 10 0.45 -26.03 -9.48
C ARG A 10 -0.38 -24.96 -8.76
N SER A 11 0.19 -24.29 -7.77
CA SER A 11 -0.55 -23.31 -6.96
C SER A 11 -0.55 -21.91 -7.59
N ASP A 12 0.44 -21.60 -8.43
CA ASP A 12 0.60 -20.26 -9.02
C ASP A 12 -0.22 -20.03 -10.30
N ASP A 13 -0.59 -21.11 -11.01
CA ASP A 13 -1.42 -21.00 -12.22
C ASP A 13 -2.90 -20.73 -11.92
N ILE A 14 -3.40 -21.13 -10.74
CA ILE A 14 -4.78 -20.85 -10.31
C ILE A 14 -4.95 -19.37 -9.94
N LEU A 15 -3.90 -18.73 -9.39
CA LEU A 15 -3.93 -17.32 -9.03
C LEU A 15 -3.75 -16.37 -10.24
N ARG A 16 -3.20 -16.83 -11.36
CA ARG A 16 -3.14 -16.05 -12.62
C ARG A 16 -4.42 -16.11 -13.45
N SER A 17 -5.23 -17.17 -13.31
CA SER A 17 -6.50 -17.33 -14.04
C SER A 17 -7.63 -16.42 -13.54
N LEU A 18 -7.53 -15.83 -12.34
CA LEU A 18 -8.57 -14.98 -11.75
C LEU A 18 -8.32 -13.48 -11.94
N ALA A 19 -7.19 -13.09 -12.54
CA ALA A 19 -6.86 -11.70 -12.89
C ALA A 19 -7.39 -11.27 -14.28
N GLY A 20 -8.33 -12.02 -14.86
CA GLY A 20 -9.10 -11.56 -16.00
C GLY A 20 -10.04 -10.43 -15.55
N SER A 21 -9.63 -9.18 -15.76
CA SER A 21 -10.36 -7.97 -15.38
C SER A 21 -11.87 -8.10 -15.68
N PRO A 22 -12.75 -8.14 -14.67
CA PRO A 22 -14.19 -8.11 -14.89
C PRO A 22 -14.66 -6.78 -15.52
N SER A 23 -13.80 -5.74 -15.57
CA SER A 23 -14.18 -4.43 -16.12
C SER A 23 -14.44 -4.49 -17.63
N HIS A 24 -13.66 -5.24 -18.41
CA HIS A 24 -13.85 -5.29 -19.87
C HIS A 24 -15.16 -5.98 -20.31
N LYS A 25 -15.62 -6.97 -19.54
CA LYS A 25 -16.91 -7.66 -19.80
C LYS A 25 -18.09 -6.80 -19.37
N ALA A 26 -17.95 -6.05 -18.27
CA ALA A 26 -18.97 -5.09 -17.83
C ALA A 26 -19.09 -3.92 -18.83
N GLU A 27 -17.97 -3.35 -19.26
CA GLU A 27 -17.92 -2.29 -20.28
C GLU A 27 -18.57 -2.74 -21.59
N SER A 28 -18.25 -3.94 -22.07
CA SER A 28 -18.88 -4.50 -23.29
C SER A 28 -20.39 -4.72 -23.12
N TYR A 29 -20.85 -5.12 -21.93
CA TYR A 29 -22.27 -5.34 -21.64
C TYR A 29 -23.06 -4.03 -21.64
N TYR A 30 -22.52 -2.96 -21.08
CA TYR A 30 -23.18 -1.65 -21.06
C TYR A 30 -23.03 -0.87 -22.37
N GLU A 31 -21.93 -1.03 -23.12
CA GLU A 31 -21.77 -0.46 -24.46
C GLU A 31 -22.74 -1.10 -25.48
N LEU A 32 -22.94 -2.42 -25.42
CA LEU A 32 -23.92 -3.09 -26.29
C LEU A 32 -25.35 -2.66 -25.98
N LYS A 33 -25.68 -2.42 -24.70
CA LYS A 33 -27.00 -1.96 -24.29
C LYS A 33 -27.22 -0.47 -24.60
N GLY A 34 -26.17 0.35 -24.59
CA GLY A 34 -26.19 1.77 -24.95
C GLY A 34 -26.37 2.03 -26.46
N LYS A 35 -25.84 1.15 -27.31
CA LYS A 35 -26.00 1.25 -28.79
C LYS A 35 -27.43 0.97 -29.29
N GLY A 36 -28.29 0.37 -28.45
CA GLY A 36 -29.70 0.10 -28.75
C GLY A 36 -30.67 1.24 -28.41
N LEU A 37 -30.20 2.34 -27.81
CA LEU A 37 -31.04 3.49 -27.47
C LEU A 37 -30.81 4.61 -28.50
N PRO A 38 -31.67 4.76 -29.51
CA PRO A 38 -31.61 5.94 -30.37
C PRO A 38 -31.83 7.18 -29.51
N ARG A 39 -30.81 8.04 -29.41
CA ARG A 39 -30.89 9.45 -28.98
C ARG A 39 -31.96 9.74 -27.90
N LEU A 40 -31.70 9.32 -26.67
CA LEU A 40 -32.43 9.86 -25.51
C LEU A 40 -32.31 11.40 -25.43
N SER A 41 -31.23 11.98 -25.99
CA SER A 41 -31.05 13.44 -26.07
C SER A 41 -32.19 14.19 -26.78
N SER A 42 -32.89 13.60 -27.77
CA SER A 42 -34.05 14.26 -28.41
C SER A 42 -35.40 13.91 -27.76
N ALA A 43 -35.47 12.85 -26.95
CA ALA A 43 -36.66 12.50 -26.19
C ALA A 43 -36.77 13.29 -24.88
N PHE A 44 -35.62 13.58 -24.22
CA PHE A 44 -35.57 14.43 -23.04
C PHE A 44 -35.86 15.90 -23.32
N ALA A 45 -35.63 16.39 -24.55
CA ALA A 45 -35.97 17.76 -24.93
C ALA A 45 -37.49 18.04 -24.96
N ASN A 46 -38.34 17.01 -24.99
CA ASN A 46 -39.81 17.14 -25.06
C ASN A 46 -40.54 16.46 -23.88
N ALA A 47 -39.82 15.90 -22.89
CA ALA A 47 -40.43 15.31 -21.70
C ALA A 47 -40.57 16.39 -20.62
N GLN A 48 -41.67 17.14 -20.66
CA GLN A 48 -41.95 18.22 -19.69
C GLN A 48 -42.27 17.73 -18.26
N PHE A 49 -42.41 16.43 -18.03
CA PHE A 49 -42.63 15.87 -16.70
C PHE A 49 -41.89 14.54 -16.59
N LEU A 50 -40.84 14.51 -15.79
CA LEU A 50 -40.33 13.27 -15.22
C LEU A 50 -41.35 12.81 -14.15
N PRO A 51 -41.60 11.50 -14.02
CA PRO A 51 -42.28 10.97 -12.84
C PRO A 51 -41.58 11.48 -11.58
N GLU A 52 -42.34 11.95 -10.59
CA GLU A 52 -41.83 12.54 -9.33
C GLU A 52 -40.77 11.64 -8.66
N GLU A 53 -40.98 10.33 -8.71
CA GLU A 53 -40.03 9.31 -8.23
C GLU A 53 -38.64 9.42 -8.87
N LEU A 54 -38.57 9.72 -10.17
CA LEU A 54 -37.29 9.86 -10.89
C LEU A 54 -36.60 11.20 -10.61
N GLU A 55 -37.34 12.24 -10.28
CA GLU A 55 -36.77 13.53 -9.85
C GLU A 55 -36.05 13.36 -8.50
N ASP A 56 -36.64 12.62 -7.57
CA ASP A 56 -36.02 12.27 -6.28
C ASP A 56 -34.74 11.44 -6.47
N TYR A 57 -34.73 10.45 -7.38
CA TYR A 57 -33.50 9.68 -7.63
C TYR A 57 -32.39 10.53 -8.27
N VAL A 58 -32.73 11.46 -9.15
CA VAL A 58 -31.75 12.34 -9.79
C VAL A 58 -31.18 13.35 -8.79
N THR A 59 -31.99 13.92 -7.91
CA THR A 59 -31.49 14.81 -6.84
C THR A 59 -30.53 14.09 -5.91
N ILE A 60 -30.87 12.87 -5.47
CA ILE A 60 -29.96 12.03 -4.66
C ILE A 60 -28.65 11.73 -5.40
N LEU A 61 -28.70 11.45 -6.71
CA LEU A 61 -27.50 11.20 -7.51
C LEU A 61 -26.61 12.43 -7.65
N VAL A 62 -27.21 13.62 -7.78
CA VAL A 62 -26.47 14.90 -7.80
C VAL A 62 -25.84 15.17 -6.45
N ASP A 63 -26.56 14.98 -5.35
CA ASP A 63 -26.02 15.13 -4.00
C ASP A 63 -24.85 14.16 -3.75
N ILE A 64 -24.97 12.91 -4.21
CA ILE A 64 -23.89 11.92 -4.14
C ILE A 64 -22.70 12.36 -5.00
N ALA A 65 -22.93 12.92 -6.20
CA ALA A 65 -21.86 13.43 -7.06
C ALA A 65 -21.11 14.59 -6.40
N ASP A 66 -21.84 15.54 -5.81
CA ASP A 66 -21.29 16.69 -5.09
C ASP A 66 -20.46 16.23 -3.87
N VAL A 67 -20.96 15.26 -3.10
CA VAL A 67 -20.23 14.69 -1.95
C VAL A 67 -18.98 13.93 -2.39
N LEU A 68 -19.03 13.21 -3.51
CA LEU A 68 -17.90 12.49 -4.07
C LEU A 68 -16.95 13.39 -4.89
N GLY A 69 -17.28 14.67 -5.09
CA GLY A 69 -16.51 15.61 -5.90
C GLY A 69 -16.42 15.22 -7.37
N ILE A 70 -17.49 14.65 -7.92
CA ILE A 70 -17.54 14.18 -9.31
C ILE A 70 -18.12 15.28 -10.20
N ASP A 71 -17.29 15.91 -11.01
CA ASP A 71 -17.71 16.95 -11.95
C ASP A 71 -18.50 16.39 -13.16
N ASP A 72 -18.24 15.14 -13.53
CA ASP A 72 -18.87 14.46 -14.68
C ASP A 72 -19.87 13.39 -14.22
N LEU A 73 -21.16 13.60 -14.44
CA LEU A 73 -22.26 12.64 -14.14
C LEU A 73 -22.26 11.37 -15.04
N SER A 74 -21.14 11.05 -15.66
CA SER A 74 -20.98 9.82 -16.44
C SER A 74 -20.90 8.59 -15.54
N PHE A 75 -21.52 7.50 -15.97
CA PHE A 75 -21.51 6.23 -15.22
C PHE A 75 -20.10 5.75 -14.86
N SER A 76 -19.13 5.95 -15.77
CA SER A 76 -17.73 5.61 -15.54
C SER A 76 -17.13 6.36 -14.35
N SER A 77 -17.49 7.64 -14.17
CA SER A 77 -16.95 8.47 -13.08
C SER A 77 -17.53 8.04 -11.74
N PHE A 78 -18.83 7.77 -11.66
CA PHE A 78 -19.45 7.18 -10.46
C PHE A 78 -18.89 5.79 -10.14
N SER A 79 -18.75 4.92 -11.14
CA SER A 79 -18.19 3.58 -10.92
C SER A 79 -16.75 3.66 -10.41
N ASN A 80 -15.94 4.57 -10.97
CA ASN A 80 -14.57 4.79 -10.53
C ASN A 80 -14.51 5.35 -9.11
N ALA A 81 -15.35 6.32 -8.76
CA ALA A 81 -15.43 6.89 -7.41
C ALA A 81 -15.89 5.87 -6.36
N ILE A 82 -16.85 5.02 -6.71
CA ILE A 82 -17.28 3.91 -5.84
C ILE A 82 -16.16 2.89 -5.68
N CYS A 83 -15.46 2.55 -6.76
CA CYS A 83 -14.31 1.66 -6.72
C CYS A 83 -13.14 2.24 -5.90
N SER A 84 -12.87 3.55 -6.00
CA SER A 84 -11.84 4.20 -5.19
C SER A 84 -12.22 4.24 -3.72
N LEU A 85 -13.45 4.64 -3.40
CA LEU A 85 -13.94 4.72 -2.01
C LEU A 85 -13.95 3.34 -1.34
N SER A 86 -14.39 2.30 -2.06
CA SER A 86 -14.33 0.93 -1.53
C SER A 86 -12.89 0.42 -1.35
N SER A 87 -11.97 0.78 -2.24
CA SER A 87 -10.55 0.48 -2.09
C SER A 87 -9.94 1.19 -0.87
N GLU A 88 -10.26 2.46 -0.67
CA GLU A 88 -9.85 3.25 0.48
C GLU A 88 -10.41 2.68 1.78
N GLU A 89 -11.70 2.33 1.82
CA GLU A 89 -12.35 1.70 2.97
C GLU A 89 -11.64 0.38 3.36
N LEU A 90 -11.36 -0.49 2.38
CA LEU A 90 -10.64 -1.74 2.62
C LEU A 90 -9.20 -1.48 3.10
N SER A 91 -8.53 -0.48 2.54
CA SER A 91 -7.18 -0.08 2.95
C SER A 91 -7.17 0.43 4.39
N LEU A 92 -8.14 1.29 4.76
CA LEU A 92 -8.32 1.82 6.10
C LEU A 92 -8.67 0.71 7.10
N LYS A 93 -9.59 -0.20 6.77
CA LYS A 93 -9.92 -1.37 7.60
C LYS A 93 -8.68 -2.23 7.86
N ARG A 94 -7.90 -2.52 6.82
CA ARG A 94 -6.65 -3.28 6.96
C ARG A 94 -5.63 -2.54 7.82
N SER A 95 -5.49 -1.23 7.64
CA SER A 95 -4.61 -0.40 8.47
C SER A 95 -5.04 -0.39 9.94
N SER A 96 -6.35 -0.26 10.20
CA SER A 96 -6.94 -0.29 11.53
C SER A 96 -6.67 -1.62 12.23
N LEU A 97 -6.90 -2.75 11.56
CA LEU A 97 -6.60 -4.08 12.11
C LEU A 97 -5.11 -4.26 12.46
N ARG A 98 -4.20 -3.76 11.60
CA ARG A 98 -2.76 -3.80 11.90
C ARG A 98 -2.41 -2.96 13.12
N MET A 99 -3.04 -1.79 13.27
CA MET A 99 -2.80 -0.92 14.41
C MET A 99 -3.35 -1.51 15.70
N GLN A 100 -4.52 -2.16 15.66
CA GLN A 100 -5.08 -2.91 16.79
C GLN A 100 -4.16 -4.06 17.20
N TYR A 101 -3.67 -4.84 16.25
CA TYR A 101 -2.72 -5.91 16.54
C TYR A 101 -1.44 -5.38 17.21
N ALA A 102 -0.86 -4.30 16.67
CA ALA A 102 0.30 -3.66 17.28
C ALA A 102 0.00 -3.11 18.69
N GLN A 103 -1.20 -2.59 18.91
CA GLN A 103 -1.64 -2.14 20.23
C GLN A 103 -1.72 -3.31 21.22
N ASP A 104 -2.34 -4.42 20.83
CA ASP A 104 -2.47 -5.61 21.68
C ASP A 104 -1.11 -6.21 22.03
N GLU A 105 -0.20 -6.26 21.05
CA GLU A 105 1.19 -6.71 21.25
C GLU A 105 1.94 -5.79 22.24
N LEU A 106 1.82 -4.46 22.08
CA LEU A 106 2.43 -3.50 23.01
C LEU A 106 1.86 -3.59 24.42
N LEU A 107 0.55 -3.81 24.57
CA LEU A 107 -0.08 -4.03 25.87
C LEU A 107 0.40 -5.32 26.53
N ALA A 108 0.57 -6.40 25.76
CA ALA A 108 1.14 -7.65 26.26
C ALA A 108 2.59 -7.47 26.73
N HIS A 109 3.40 -6.74 25.96
CA HIS A 109 4.77 -6.40 26.35
C HIS A 109 4.84 -5.50 27.58
N LEU A 110 3.95 -4.51 27.69
CA LEU A 110 3.86 -3.65 28.87
C LEU A 110 3.52 -4.46 30.11
N ALA A 111 2.51 -5.32 30.06
CA ALA A 111 2.14 -6.18 31.20
C ALA A 111 3.28 -7.13 31.60
N SER A 112 4.03 -7.66 30.63
CA SER A 112 5.22 -8.47 30.88
C SER A 112 6.34 -7.65 31.55
N ALA A 113 6.58 -6.44 31.06
CA ALA A 113 7.60 -5.53 31.61
C ALA A 113 7.25 -5.11 33.05
N GLU A 114 6.00 -4.75 33.34
CA GLU A 114 5.52 -4.44 34.69
C GLU A 114 5.68 -5.63 35.64
N HIS A 115 5.39 -6.85 35.16
CA HIS A 115 5.60 -8.06 35.95
C HIS A 115 7.07 -8.26 36.30
N LEU A 116 7.97 -8.15 35.31
CA LEU A 116 9.42 -8.25 35.50
C LEU A 116 9.94 -7.15 36.43
N GLU A 117 9.44 -5.92 36.31
CA GLU A 117 9.78 -4.83 37.21
C GLU A 117 9.34 -5.17 38.65
N SER A 118 8.12 -5.65 38.85
CA SER A 118 7.64 -6.04 40.18
C SER A 118 8.50 -7.13 40.82
N LEU A 119 9.02 -8.05 39.99
CA LEU A 119 9.83 -9.18 40.42
C LEU A 119 11.26 -8.73 40.74
N THR A 120 11.85 -7.85 39.93
CA THR A 120 13.14 -7.22 40.24
C THR A 120 13.05 -6.37 41.51
N GLN A 121 11.99 -5.58 41.70
CA GLN A 121 11.76 -4.84 42.94
C GLN A 121 11.65 -5.76 44.16
N LYS A 122 10.96 -6.91 44.04
CA LYS A 122 10.91 -7.93 45.10
C LYS A 122 12.30 -8.47 45.40
N TRP A 123 13.09 -8.81 44.38
CA TRP A 123 14.45 -9.30 44.56
C TRP A 123 15.39 -8.25 45.16
N ILE A 124 15.27 -7.00 44.76
CA ILE A 124 16.02 -5.90 45.37
C ILE A 124 15.66 -5.80 46.85
N LYS A 125 14.38 -5.83 47.21
CA LYS A 125 13.93 -5.82 48.61
C LYS A 125 14.44 -7.03 49.39
N THR A 126 14.42 -8.24 48.82
CA THR A 126 14.92 -9.43 49.54
C THR A 126 16.44 -9.42 49.68
N ILE A 127 17.18 -8.90 48.70
CA ILE A 127 18.64 -8.78 48.74
C ILE A 127 19.06 -7.67 49.72
N GLN A 128 18.41 -6.51 49.66
CA GLN A 128 18.71 -5.33 50.49
C GLN A 128 18.12 -5.39 51.90
N ALA A 129 17.13 -6.25 52.16
CA ALA A 129 16.70 -6.53 53.52
C ALA A 129 17.92 -7.02 54.30
N GLU A 130 18.42 -6.15 55.18
CA GLU A 130 19.51 -6.46 56.09
C GLU A 130 19.17 -7.76 56.81
N PRO A 131 20.14 -8.68 56.93
CA PRO A 131 19.91 -9.88 57.71
C PRO A 131 19.54 -9.45 59.12
N ASP A 132 18.46 -10.02 59.64
CA ASP A 132 18.04 -9.83 61.02
C ASP A 132 19.30 -9.95 61.91
N PRO A 133 19.67 -8.94 62.73
CA PRO A 133 20.94 -8.95 63.45
C PRO A 133 21.06 -10.13 64.43
N ASN A 134 19.95 -10.81 64.71
CA ASN A 134 19.87 -12.06 65.49
C ASN A 134 19.74 -13.33 64.63
N ALA A 135 19.86 -13.23 63.30
CA ALA A 135 19.78 -14.37 62.41
C ALA A 135 20.94 -15.34 62.70
N SER A 136 20.58 -16.58 63.03
CA SER A 136 21.54 -17.67 63.22
C SER A 136 22.49 -17.79 62.01
N VAL A 137 23.77 -18.05 62.26
CA VAL A 137 24.79 -18.36 61.24
C VAL A 137 24.28 -19.40 60.23
N SER A 138 23.51 -20.39 60.71
CA SER A 138 22.87 -21.41 59.86
C SER A 138 21.89 -20.84 58.81
N ALA A 139 21.18 -19.76 59.14
CA ALA A 139 20.24 -19.11 58.23
C ALA A 139 20.98 -18.32 57.13
N LEU A 140 22.11 -17.70 57.49
CA LEU A 140 22.99 -17.02 56.53
C LEU A 140 23.67 -18.01 55.57
N GLU A 141 24.12 -19.16 56.08
CA GLU A 141 24.72 -20.22 55.24
C GLU A 141 23.70 -20.81 54.26
N ARG A 142 22.46 -21.07 54.72
CA ARG A 142 21.37 -21.51 53.83
C ARG A 142 21.05 -20.47 52.75
N ARG A 143 21.00 -19.18 53.10
CA ARG A 143 20.78 -18.09 52.14
C ARG A 143 21.91 -18.00 51.11
N LYS A 144 23.17 -18.10 51.55
CA LYS A 144 24.34 -18.14 50.67
C LYS A 144 24.25 -19.33 49.72
N ALA A 145 23.96 -20.52 50.22
CA ALA A 145 23.80 -21.72 49.38
C ALA A 145 22.67 -21.56 48.35
N ALA A 146 21.52 -20.98 48.74
CA ALA A 146 20.42 -20.71 47.82
C ALA A 146 20.80 -19.70 46.72
N LEU A 147 21.54 -18.65 47.04
CA LEU A 147 22.05 -17.69 46.06
C LEU A 147 23.05 -18.34 45.09
N PHE A 148 23.97 -19.17 45.59
CA PHE A 148 24.90 -19.92 44.73
C PHE A 148 24.17 -20.90 43.81
N ALA A 149 23.14 -21.59 44.30
CA ALA A 149 22.31 -22.48 43.49
C ALA A 149 21.61 -21.70 42.37
N LYS A 150 21.02 -20.55 42.67
CA LYS A 150 20.36 -19.68 41.66
C LYS A 150 21.35 -19.08 40.67
N ALA A 151 22.52 -18.63 41.11
CA ALA A 151 23.57 -18.16 40.22
C ALA A 151 24.01 -19.25 39.24
N LYS A 152 24.12 -20.50 39.71
CA LYS A 152 24.46 -21.65 38.87
C LYS A 152 23.34 -22.01 37.89
N GLU A 153 22.08 -21.89 38.31
CA GLU A 153 20.91 -22.08 37.44
C GLU A 153 20.90 -21.05 36.30
N TYR A 154 21.09 -19.76 36.60
CA TYR A 154 21.19 -18.71 35.57
C TYR A 154 22.39 -18.90 34.64
N GLN A 155 23.52 -19.36 35.15
CA GLN A 155 24.67 -19.69 34.31
C GLN A 155 24.32 -20.82 33.34
N ALA A 156 23.64 -21.87 33.81
CA ALA A 156 23.21 -22.98 32.96
C ALA A 156 22.16 -22.57 31.93
N GLU A 157 21.23 -21.67 32.29
CA GLU A 157 20.27 -21.10 31.33
C GLU A 157 20.96 -20.25 30.27
N LEU A 158 21.93 -19.42 30.67
CA LEU A 158 22.73 -18.62 29.75
C LEU A 158 23.52 -19.52 28.79
N ASP A 159 24.19 -20.54 29.31
CA ASP A 159 24.93 -21.51 28.51
C ASP A 159 23.99 -22.26 27.54
N ALA A 160 22.77 -22.60 27.98
CA ALA A 160 21.76 -23.23 27.13
C ALA A 160 21.28 -22.30 26.01
N ILE A 161 21.00 -21.03 26.30
CA ILE A 161 20.63 -20.03 25.28
C ILE A 161 21.78 -19.81 24.30
N MET A 162 23.02 -19.70 24.80
CA MET A 162 24.21 -19.57 23.96
C MET A 162 24.42 -20.80 23.06
N SER A 163 24.09 -22.00 23.54
CA SER A 163 24.18 -23.23 22.73
C SER A 163 23.13 -23.30 21.61
N GLN A 164 21.98 -22.65 21.79
CA GLN A 164 20.92 -22.54 20.78
C GLN A 164 21.18 -21.40 19.79
N MET A 165 21.99 -20.42 20.17
CA MET A 165 22.41 -19.36 19.26
C MET A 165 23.42 -19.91 18.25
N PRO A 166 23.24 -19.63 16.95
CA PRO A 166 24.27 -19.95 15.96
C PRO A 166 25.55 -19.17 16.28
N GLU A 167 26.72 -19.83 16.26
CA GLU A 167 28.04 -19.24 16.55
C GLU A 167 28.34 -18.01 15.67
N THR A 168 27.72 -17.94 14.49
CA THR A 168 27.73 -16.76 13.64
C THR A 168 26.29 -16.41 13.24
N PRO A 169 25.81 -15.18 13.53
CA PRO A 169 24.50 -14.77 13.05
C PRO A 169 24.51 -14.79 11.51
N PRO A 170 23.47 -15.35 10.86
CA PRO A 170 23.44 -15.58 9.41
C PRO A 170 23.59 -14.29 8.60
N VAL A 171 23.24 -13.15 9.18
CA VAL A 171 23.55 -11.83 8.65
C VAL A 171 24.04 -10.93 9.77
N THR A 172 25.26 -10.41 9.63
CA THR A 172 25.80 -9.44 10.59
C THR A 172 25.16 -8.07 10.35
N ALA A 173 25.02 -7.24 11.39
CA ALA A 173 24.48 -5.88 11.26
C ALA A 173 25.21 -5.04 10.18
N THR A 174 26.51 -5.26 10.00
CA THR A 174 27.32 -4.67 8.93
C THR A 174 26.90 -5.12 7.53
N GLN A 175 26.57 -6.40 7.36
CA GLN A 175 26.07 -6.95 6.10
C GLN A 175 24.67 -6.43 5.77
N LEU A 176 23.77 -6.34 6.77
CA LEU A 176 22.46 -5.70 6.60
C LEU A 176 22.61 -4.23 6.16
N HIS A 177 23.54 -3.51 6.78
CA HIS A 177 23.80 -2.12 6.41
C HIS A 177 24.38 -1.98 5.00
N ALA A 178 25.26 -2.91 4.59
CA ALA A 178 25.78 -2.96 3.22
C ALA A 178 24.66 -3.23 2.20
N LEU A 179 23.80 -4.22 2.46
CA LEU A 179 22.63 -4.52 1.61
C LEU A 179 21.68 -3.33 1.52
N HIS A 180 21.45 -2.62 2.61
CA HIS A 180 20.61 -1.42 2.62
C HIS A 180 21.20 -0.29 1.76
N LYS A 181 22.52 -0.11 1.77
CA LYS A 181 23.20 0.83 0.87
C LYS A 181 23.06 0.42 -0.59
N GLU A 182 23.24 -0.85 -0.91
CA GLU A 182 23.07 -1.37 -2.27
C GLU A 182 21.63 -1.19 -2.78
N LEU A 183 20.63 -1.46 -1.94
CA LEU A 183 19.23 -1.25 -2.26
C LEU A 183 18.95 0.22 -2.60
N LYS A 184 19.46 1.17 -1.80
CA LYS A 184 19.33 2.60 -2.08
C LYS A 184 19.92 3.00 -3.43
N VAL A 185 21.09 2.46 -3.77
CA VAL A 185 21.72 2.71 -5.09
C VAL A 185 20.85 2.16 -6.22
N LYS A 186 20.34 0.92 -6.08
CA LYS A 186 19.46 0.32 -7.09
C LYS A 186 18.13 1.06 -7.23
N GLU A 187 17.55 1.55 -6.14
CA GLU A 187 16.34 2.37 -6.17
C GLU A 187 16.56 3.68 -6.94
N GLN A 188 17.69 4.35 -6.73
CA GLN A 188 18.05 5.54 -7.50
C GLN A 188 18.17 5.23 -9.00
N GLN A 189 18.87 4.15 -9.34
CA GLN A 189 18.99 3.71 -10.74
C GLN A 189 17.62 3.36 -11.37
N LEU A 190 16.72 2.75 -10.60
CA LEU A 190 15.36 2.45 -11.06
C LEU A 190 14.55 3.73 -11.26
N LYS A 191 14.66 4.71 -10.36
CA LYS A 191 14.02 6.02 -10.52
C LYS A 191 14.50 6.71 -11.79
N GLU A 192 15.81 6.75 -12.04
CA GLU A 192 16.37 7.32 -13.27
C GLU A 192 15.87 6.60 -14.53
N LYS A 193 15.88 5.27 -14.53
CA LYS A 193 15.38 4.48 -15.67
C LYS A 193 13.89 4.70 -15.90
N ARG A 194 13.08 4.77 -14.83
CA ARG A 194 11.64 5.07 -14.92
C ARG A 194 11.41 6.46 -15.49
N ALA A 195 12.13 7.47 -15.02
CA ALA A 195 12.03 8.83 -15.56
C ALA A 195 12.42 8.90 -17.05
N ARG A 196 13.44 8.13 -17.47
CA ARG A 196 13.78 8.00 -18.89
C ARG A 196 12.65 7.36 -19.69
N VAL A 197 12.09 6.25 -19.21
CA VAL A 197 10.98 5.57 -19.90
C VAL A 197 9.74 6.46 -19.98
N GLU A 198 9.43 7.17 -18.91
CA GLU A 198 8.33 8.14 -18.84
C GLU A 198 8.51 9.27 -19.87
N ALA A 199 9.73 9.78 -20.05
CA ALA A 199 10.03 10.77 -21.09
C ALA A 199 9.80 10.25 -22.53
N PHE A 200 9.70 8.93 -22.72
CA PHE A 200 9.39 8.29 -24.00
C PHE A 200 7.97 7.69 -24.04
N GLN A 201 7.13 7.88 -23.01
CA GLN A 201 5.72 7.50 -23.09
C GLN A 201 5.03 8.31 -24.18
N GLY A 202 4.49 7.63 -25.18
CA GLY A 202 3.83 8.24 -26.34
C GLY A 202 4.72 8.37 -27.58
N VAL A 203 6.01 8.00 -27.51
CA VAL A 203 6.89 7.94 -28.68
C VAL A 203 6.94 6.49 -29.20
N PRO A 204 6.80 6.24 -30.51
CA PRO A 204 6.93 4.89 -31.04
C PRO A 204 8.32 4.29 -30.76
N PRO A 205 8.41 2.97 -30.52
CA PRO A 205 9.67 2.30 -30.21
C PRO A 205 10.70 2.38 -31.36
N ASN A 206 10.26 2.64 -32.59
CA ASN A 206 11.14 2.85 -33.74
C ASN A 206 11.53 4.33 -33.87
N LEU A 207 12.84 4.61 -33.76
CA LEU A 207 13.40 5.96 -33.78
C LEU A 207 13.12 6.71 -35.09
N GLU A 208 13.10 6.00 -36.22
CA GLU A 208 12.73 6.59 -37.52
C GLU A 208 11.24 6.94 -37.61
N LEU A 209 10.36 6.14 -36.99
CA LEU A 209 8.92 6.43 -36.94
C LEU A 209 8.64 7.63 -36.03
N ALA A 210 9.29 7.69 -34.87
CA ALA A 210 9.25 8.83 -33.96
C ALA A 210 9.72 10.14 -34.63
N ARG A 211 10.78 10.08 -35.43
CA ARG A 211 11.26 11.25 -36.20
C ARG A 211 10.24 11.71 -37.24
N HIS A 212 9.57 10.76 -37.89
CA HIS A 212 8.55 11.07 -38.88
C HIS A 212 7.30 11.69 -38.23
N GLU A 213 6.78 11.09 -37.15
CA GLU A 213 5.66 11.64 -36.39
C GLU A 213 5.96 13.03 -35.81
N LEU A 214 7.18 13.26 -35.31
CA LEU A 214 7.60 14.56 -34.82
C LEU A 214 7.65 15.62 -35.94
N ARG A 215 8.07 15.26 -37.16
CA ARG A 215 8.01 16.17 -38.32
C ARG A 215 6.56 16.50 -38.67
N ASN A 216 5.68 15.50 -38.74
CA ASN A 216 4.26 15.70 -39.01
C ASN A 216 3.61 16.62 -37.97
N ALA A 217 3.86 16.37 -36.68
CA ALA A 217 3.33 17.19 -35.59
C ALA A 217 3.83 18.65 -35.67
N ARG A 218 5.10 18.87 -36.07
CA ARG A 218 5.63 20.23 -36.30
C ARG A 218 4.96 20.93 -37.49
N ASP A 219 4.73 20.22 -38.58
CA ASP A 219 4.07 20.77 -39.76
C ASP A 219 2.61 21.13 -39.44
N GLU A 220 1.90 20.30 -38.67
CA GLU A 220 0.56 20.58 -38.16
C GLU A 220 0.54 21.79 -37.21
N GLN A 221 1.48 21.85 -36.27
CA GLN A 221 1.64 23.00 -35.38
C GLN A 221 1.85 24.29 -36.18
N MET A 222 2.69 24.27 -37.22
CA MET A 222 2.95 25.43 -38.07
C MET A 222 1.70 25.88 -38.82
N LYS A 223 0.90 24.92 -39.34
CA LYS A 223 -0.39 25.23 -39.98
C LYS A 223 -1.36 25.89 -39.00
N LEU A 224 -1.42 25.41 -37.75
CA LEU A 224 -2.25 25.99 -36.70
C LEU A 224 -1.78 27.41 -36.32
N ILE A 225 -0.47 27.64 -36.25
CA ILE A 225 0.11 28.97 -36.01
C ILE A 225 -0.28 29.93 -37.13
N GLN A 226 -0.10 29.54 -38.39
CA GLN A 226 -0.50 30.38 -39.54
C GLN A 226 -2.00 30.66 -39.56
N LEU A 227 -2.83 29.68 -39.18
CA LEU A 227 -4.28 29.87 -39.08
C LEU A 227 -4.63 30.86 -37.98
N ARG A 228 -3.97 30.75 -36.82
CA ARG A 228 -4.11 31.72 -35.71
C ARG A 228 -3.73 33.13 -36.15
N GLU A 229 -2.59 33.30 -36.82
CA GLU A 229 -2.13 34.60 -37.33
C GLU A 229 -3.15 35.20 -38.30
N ARG A 230 -3.65 34.42 -39.27
CA ARG A 230 -4.69 34.89 -40.21
C ARG A 230 -5.99 35.29 -39.51
N LEU A 231 -6.40 34.57 -38.46
CA LEU A 231 -7.59 34.93 -37.68
C LEU A 231 -7.37 36.22 -36.90
N LEU A 232 -6.19 36.40 -36.29
CA LEU A 232 -5.82 37.63 -35.60
C LEU A 232 -5.78 38.82 -36.56
N ASP A 233 -5.21 38.65 -37.77
CA ASP A 233 -5.21 39.69 -38.81
C ASP A 233 -6.62 40.06 -39.25
N ARG A 234 -7.50 39.08 -39.45
CA ARG A 234 -8.92 39.32 -39.78
C ARG A 234 -9.64 40.09 -38.68
N MET A 235 -9.44 39.70 -37.42
CA MET A 235 -10.01 40.42 -36.27
C MET A 235 -9.51 41.87 -36.21
N ALA A 236 -8.21 42.11 -36.40
CA ALA A 236 -7.65 43.45 -36.40
C ALA A 236 -8.19 44.31 -37.56
N SER A 237 -8.38 43.72 -38.75
CA SER A 237 -8.92 44.43 -39.92
C SER A 237 -10.41 44.77 -39.80
N GLY A 238 -11.19 44.01 -39.02
CA GLY A 238 -12.62 44.24 -38.80
C GLY A 238 -12.94 45.29 -37.72
N MET A 239 -11.92 45.90 -37.10
CA MET A 239 -12.06 46.92 -36.06
C MET A 239 -11.84 48.38 -36.57
N ASN A 240 -11.75 48.57 -37.89
CA ASN A 240 -11.69 49.90 -38.54
C ASN A 240 -12.99 50.24 -39.26
#